data_AF-A0A031G5I0-F1
#
_entry.id   AF-A0A031G5I0-F1
#
_cell.length_a   1.000
_cell.length_b   1.000
_cell.length_c   1.000
_cell.angle_alpha   90.00
_cell.angle_beta   90.00
_cell.angle_gamma   90.00
#
_symmetry.space_group_name_H-M   'P 1'
#
loop_
_entity.id
_entity.type
_entity.pdbx_description
1 polymer ?
#
loop_
_entity_poly.entity_id
_entity_poly.type
_entity_poly.pdbx_seq_one_letter_code
_entity_poly.pdbx_strand_id
1 'polypeptide(L)' 'MSITQQQLLQILPNARTQAGVFVSAMNTATQHYQIVGPKRAAAFIAKIGHESGQLHYVREI' A
#
# COMPACT_ATOMS: atom_id res chain seq x y z
N MET A 1 -2.85 -10.73 -4.27
CA MET A 1 -1.65 -11.03 -3.44
C MET A 1 -1.90 -10.38 -2.10
N SER A 2 -1.53 -11.00 -0.98
CA SER A 2 -1.71 -10.40 0.34
C SER A 2 -0.35 -10.06 0.95
N ILE A 3 -0.20 -8.85 1.49
CA ILE A 3 0.98 -8.43 2.23
C ILE A 3 0.64 -8.19 3.71
N THR A 4 1.63 -8.34 4.58
CA THR A 4 1.50 -8.00 6.00
C THR A 4 1.76 -6.52 6.25
N GLN A 5 1.30 -5.99 7.38
CA GLN A 5 1.64 -4.62 7.81
C GLN A 5 3.15 -4.42 7.88
N GLN A 6 3.90 -5.42 8.34
CA GLN A 6 5.35 -5.34 8.49
C GLN A 6 6.05 -5.28 7.12
N GLN A 7 5.56 -6.04 6.13
CA GLN A 7 6.03 -5.91 4.75
C GLN A 7 5.69 -4.53 4.17
N LEU A 8 4.48 -4.02 4.44
CA LEU A 8 4.11 -2.67 4.00
C LEU A 8 5.02 -1.60 4.62
N LEU A 9 5.39 -1.72 5.90
CA LEU A 9 6.34 -0.82 6.56
C LEU A 9 7.76 -0.93 6.02
N GLN A 10 8.19 -2.11 5.56
CA GLN A 10 9.48 -2.25 4.87
C GLN A 10 9.48 -1.52 3.51
N ILE A 11 8.33 -1.46 2.83
CA ILE A 11 8.19 -0.80 1.53
C ILE A 11 7.96 0.72 1.68
N LEU A 12 7.11 1.12 2.64
CA LEU A 12 6.70 2.49 2.93
C LEU A 12 7.03 2.85 4.40
N PRO A 13 8.32 3.08 4.74
CA PRO A 13 8.76 3.24 6.13
C PRO A 13 8.13 4.44 6.85
N ASN A 14 7.72 5.48 6.12
CA ASN A 14 7.08 6.66 6.71
C ASN A 14 5.57 6.51 6.93
N ALA A 15 4.96 5.38 6.55
CA ALA A 15 3.54 5.13 6.78
C ALA A 15 3.17 4.95 8.25
N ARG A 16 4.12 4.55 9.12
CA ARG A 16 3.93 4.43 10.58
C ARG A 16 2.64 3.70 10.95
N THR A 17 1.76 4.30 11.77
CA THR A 17 0.48 3.73 12.18
C THR A 17 -0.50 3.56 11.02
N GLN A 18 -0.38 4.37 9.96
CA GLN A 18 -1.26 4.31 8.79
C GLN A 18 -1.10 3.00 8.02
N ALA A 19 0.08 2.37 8.07
CA ALA A 19 0.28 1.04 7.47
C ALA A 19 -0.72 0.01 8.04
N GLY A 20 -0.98 0.03 9.35
CA GLY A 20 -1.96 -0.87 9.98
C GLY A 20 -3.40 -0.54 9.59
N VAL A 21 -3.71 0.73 9.36
CA VAL A 21 -5.04 1.18 8.91
C VAL A 21 -5.32 0.72 7.48
N PHE A 22 -4.35 0.86 6.57
CA PHE A 22 -4.59 0.68 5.13
C PHE A 22 -4.26 -0.71 4.59
N VAL A 23 -3.46 -1.54 5.26
CA VAL A 23 -3.02 -2.84 4.73
C VAL A 23 -4.20 -3.76 4.36
N SER A 24 -5.26 -3.77 5.16
CA SER A 24 -6.46 -4.57 4.88
C SER A 24 -7.15 -4.12 3.59
N ALA A 25 -7.40 -2.82 3.45
CA ALA A 25 -8.03 -2.25 2.26
C ALA A 25 -7.18 -2.45 1.00
N MET A 26 -5.85 -2.30 1.10
CA MET A 26 -4.94 -2.56 -0.02
C MET A 26 -4.99 -4.04 -0.45
N ASN A 27 -4.97 -4.98 0.49
CA ASN A 27 -5.09 -6.40 0.19
C ASN A 27 -6.43 -6.70 -0.50
N THR A 28 -7.55 -6.17 0.00
CA THR A 28 -8.87 -6.31 -0.63
C THR A 28 -8.87 -5.75 -2.05
N ALA A 29 -8.31 -4.55 -2.27
CA ALA A 29 -8.25 -3.95 -3.60
C ALA A 29 -7.42 -4.79 -4.58
N THR A 30 -6.24 -5.27 -4.17
CA THR A 30 -5.42 -6.11 -5.06
C THR A 30 -6.09 -7.43 -5.43
N GLN A 31 -6.91 -8.00 -4.53
CA GLN A 31 -7.70 -9.19 -4.81
C GLN A 31 -8.86 -8.88 -5.77
N HIS A 32 -9.63 -7.83 -5.47
CA HIS A 32 -10.79 -7.44 -6.28
C HIS A 32 -10.40 -7.11 -7.72
N TYR A 33 -9.35 -6.32 -7.91
CA TYR A 33 -8.88 -5.87 -9.23
C TYR A 33 -7.87 -6.81 -9.88
N GLN A 34 -7.66 -8.01 -9.35
CA GLN A 34 -6.74 -9.01 -9.91
C GLN A 34 -5.31 -8.45 -10.14
N ILE A 35 -4.84 -7.64 -9.20
CA ILE A 35 -3.45 -7.17 -9.13
C ILE A 35 -2.63 -8.33 -8.54
N VAL A 36 -2.36 -9.31 -9.40
CA VAL A 36 -1.68 -10.55 -9.06
C VAL A 36 -0.23 -10.51 -9.52
N GLY A 37 0.64 -11.09 -8.70
CA GLY A 37 2.07 -11.20 -8.96
C GLY A 37 2.91 -10.08 -8.33
N PRO A 38 4.17 -10.37 -7.97
CA PRO A 38 5.00 -9.47 -7.17
C PRO A 38 5.29 -8.13 -7.87
N LYS A 39 5.52 -8.15 -9.19
CA LYS A 39 5.82 -6.92 -9.96
C LYS A 39 4.63 -5.95 -10.01
N ARG A 40 3.41 -6.47 -10.22
CA ARG A 40 2.19 -5.63 -10.26
C ARG A 40 1.84 -5.09 -8.87
N ALA A 41 1.98 -5.92 -7.84
CA ALA A 41 1.79 -5.49 -6.46
C ALA A 41 2.80 -4.40 -6.05
N ALA A 42 4.09 -4.58 -6.38
CA ALA A 42 5.12 -3.58 -6.13
C ALA A 42 4.82 -2.25 -6.84
N ALA A 43 4.45 -2.28 -8.12
CA ALA A 43 4.09 -1.08 -8.86
C ALA A 43 2.85 -0.37 -8.27
N PHE A 44 1.83 -1.14 -7.87
CA PHE A 44 0.64 -0.62 -7.20
C PHE A 44 0.98 0.09 -5.88
N ILE A 45 1.74 -0.57 -5.00
CA ILE A 45 2.15 0.00 -3.71
C ILE A 45 3.05 1.22 -3.93
N ALA A 46 3.98 1.17 -4.89
CA ALA A 46 4.88 2.28 -5.19
C ALA A 46 4.13 3.53 -5.63
N LYS A 47 3.14 3.39 -6.53
CA LYS A 47 2.32 4.53 -6.96
C LYS A 47 1.48 5.10 -5.82
N ILE A 48 0.81 4.26 -5.03
CA ILE A 48 0.09 4.72 -3.85
C ILE A 48 1.03 5.47 -2.90
N GLY A 49 2.20 4.89 -2.59
CA GLY A 49 3.19 5.51 -1.72
C GLY A 49 3.71 6.85 -2.25
N HIS A 50 3.87 7.00 -3.56
CA HIS A 50 4.28 8.27 -4.16
C HIS A 50 3.19 9.34 -4.04
N GLU A 51 1.97 9.06 -4.50
CA GLU A 51 0.89 10.06 -4.57
C GLU A 51 0.40 10.49 -3.18
N SER A 52 0.43 9.59 -2.19
CA SER A 52 -0.08 9.86 -0.83
C SER A 52 0.99 10.33 0.16
N GLY A 53 2.25 10.50 -0.27
CA GLY A 53 3.36 10.74 0.65
C GLY A 53 3.53 9.61 1.66
N GLN A 54 3.51 8.35 1.19
CA GLN A 54 3.55 7.12 1.99
C GLN A 54 2.37 6.99 2.96
N LEU A 55 1.15 7.21 2.47
CA LEU A 55 -0.11 7.13 3.21
C LEU A 55 -0.32 8.25 4.26
N HIS A 56 0.46 9.33 4.16
CA HIS A 56 0.34 10.49 5.07
C HIS A 56 -0.82 11.40 4.69
N TYR A 57 -1.04 11.59 3.40
CA TYR A 57 -2.04 12.51 2.87
C TYR A 57 -3.20 11.75 2.22
N VAL A 58 -4.42 12.12 2.58
CA VAL A 58 -5.68 11.59 2.04
C VAL A 58 -6.45 12.61 1.21
N ARG A 59 -5.86 13.79 1.02
CA ARG A 59 -6.35 14.88 0.18
C ARG A 59 -5.15 15.56 -0.47
N GLU A 60 -5.37 16.21 -1.61
CA GLU A 60 -4.36 17.02 -2.28
C GLU A 60 -3.92 18.19 -1.38
N ILE A 61 -2.65 18.59 -1.54
CA ILE A 61 -2.01 19.69 -0.80
C ILE A 61 -2.09 20.96 -1.64
#